data_AF-A0A6B1GKF7-F1
#
_entry.id   AF-A0A6B1GKF7-F1
#
_cell.length_a   1.000
_cell.length_b   1.000
_cell.length_c   1.000
_cell.angle_alpha   90.00
_cell.angle_beta   90.00
_cell.angle_gamma   90.00
#
_symmetry.space_group_name_H-M   'P 1'
#
loop_
_entity.id
_entity.type
_entity.pdbx_description
1 polymer ?
#
loop_
_entity_poly.entity_id
_entity_poly.type
_entity_poly.pdbx_seq_one_letter_code
_entity_poly.pdbx_strand_id
1 'polypeptide(L)'
;MSSEGGWRRPRGRVRLLAVAIDAASLLVLLLGGLAVAFVWLLIRSSAGRYDAGTGDTLIAATLIGAIAPAWTAWQATRLYRLGATFGQARLGLAVEGARWRRALRLLLHPISLLLWGWLVITLLLAGAPPLWLLLTLVNSAAVIFLLWVGALLVSVARGSEWRHGRLPHDWLARTRLVQRS
;
A
#
# COMPACT_ATOMS: atom_id res chain seq x y z
N MET A 1 3.42 -17.98 -36.81
CA MET A 1 2.41 -18.51 -35.87
C MET A 1 2.69 -17.94 -34.48
N SER A 2 2.27 -16.71 -34.23
CA SER A 2 2.25 -16.13 -32.89
C SER A 2 1.04 -16.70 -32.17
N SER A 3 1.24 -17.59 -31.20
CA SER A 3 0.20 -17.86 -30.21
C SER A 3 -0.08 -16.53 -29.52
N GLU A 4 -1.18 -15.86 -29.91
CA GLU A 4 -1.69 -14.73 -29.16
C GLU A 4 -1.96 -15.22 -27.74
N GLY A 5 -1.00 -14.95 -26.84
CA GLY A 5 -1.12 -15.23 -25.42
C GLY A 5 -2.30 -14.42 -24.90
N GLY A 6 -3.48 -15.02 -24.97
CA GLY A 6 -4.74 -14.37 -24.69
C GLY A 6 -4.75 -13.89 -23.25
N TRP A 7 -4.85 -12.58 -23.06
CA TRP A 7 -5.01 -12.00 -21.74
C TRP A 7 -6.34 -12.44 -21.15
N ARG A 8 -6.28 -13.16 -20.02
CA ARG A 8 -7.49 -13.62 -19.32
C ARG A 8 -7.75 -12.75 -18.09
N ARG A 9 -9.02 -12.67 -17.70
CA ARG A 9 -9.40 -12.05 -16.42
C ARG A 9 -8.98 -12.99 -15.28
N PRO A 10 -8.19 -12.51 -14.31
CA PRO A 10 -7.79 -13.33 -13.18
C PRO A 10 -8.99 -13.63 -12.27
N ARG A 11 -9.05 -14.86 -11.79
CA ARG A 11 -10.05 -15.34 -10.81
C ARG A 11 -9.94 -14.53 -9.51
N GLY A 12 -11.06 -14.36 -8.79
CA GLY A 12 -11.11 -13.60 -7.53
C GLY A 12 -10.06 -14.03 -6.50
N ARG A 13 -9.83 -15.35 -6.33
CA ARG A 13 -8.80 -15.89 -5.43
C ARG A 13 -7.38 -15.43 -5.79
N VAL A 14 -7.04 -15.38 -7.07
CA VAL A 14 -5.71 -14.95 -7.55
C VAL A 14 -5.50 -13.45 -7.26
N ARG A 15 -6.56 -12.65 -7.40
CA ARG A 15 -6.52 -11.22 -7.05
C ARG A 15 -6.29 -11.00 -5.56
N LEU A 16 -7.03 -11.73 -4.71
CA LEU A 16 -6.85 -11.68 -3.26
C LEU A 16 -5.45 -12.14 -2.85
N LEU A 17 -4.92 -13.18 -3.49
CA LEU A 17 -3.57 -13.65 -3.25
C LEU A 17 -2.52 -12.58 -3.63
N ALA A 18 -2.70 -11.86 -4.74
CA ALA A 18 -1.82 -10.73 -5.08
C ALA A 18 -1.81 -9.66 -3.98
N VAL A 19 -2.99 -9.30 -3.47
CA VAL A 19 -3.11 -8.34 -2.35
C VAL A 19 -2.45 -8.88 -1.08
N ALA A 20 -2.63 -10.17 -0.77
CA ALA A 20 -2.00 -10.82 0.37
C ALA A 20 -0.47 -10.83 0.25
N ILE A 21 0.09 -11.08 -0.94
CA ILE A 21 1.54 -11.02 -1.18
C ILE A 21 2.05 -9.58 -1.03
N ASP A 22 1.32 -8.58 -1.53
CA ASP A 22 1.67 -7.18 -1.30
C ASP A 22 1.67 -6.85 0.21
N ALA A 23 0.66 -7.30 0.96
CA ALA A 23 0.58 -7.11 2.41
C ALA A 23 1.72 -7.80 3.15
N ALA A 24 2.03 -9.05 2.77
CA ALA A 24 3.16 -9.80 3.32
C ALA A 24 4.49 -9.10 3.04
N SER A 25 4.68 -8.51 1.85
CA SER A 25 5.90 -7.77 1.53
C SER A 25 6.08 -6.52 2.41
N LEU A 26 4.99 -5.82 2.72
CA LEU A 26 5.00 -4.69 3.65
C LEU A 26 5.31 -5.18 5.07
N LEU A 27 4.66 -6.25 5.52
CA LEU A 27 4.88 -6.82 6.85
C LEU A 27 6.33 -7.25 7.04
N VAL A 28 6.93 -7.90 6.05
CA VAL A 28 8.36 -8.29 6.08
C VAL A 28 9.26 -7.06 6.25
N LEU A 29 8.99 -5.97 5.52
CA LEU A 29 9.76 -4.74 5.69
C LEU A 29 9.56 -4.10 7.06
N LEU A 30 8.33 -4.08 7.58
CA LEU A 30 8.03 -3.54 8.92
C LEU A 30 8.75 -4.34 10.01
N LEU A 31 8.70 -5.67 9.96
CA LEU A 31 9.39 -6.54 10.89
C LEU A 31 10.92 -6.40 10.77
N GLY A 32 11.44 -6.34 9.55
CA GLY A 32 12.87 -6.14 9.31
C GLY A 32 13.36 -4.79 9.84
N GLY A 33 12.60 -3.71 9.60
CA GLY A 33 12.93 -2.39 10.12
C GLY A 33 12.81 -2.29 11.63
N LEU A 34 11.81 -2.97 12.24
CA LEU A 34 11.69 -3.09 13.70
C LEU A 34 12.90 -3.82 14.29
N ALA A 35 13.34 -4.92 13.66
CA ALA A 35 14.53 -5.65 14.10
C ALA A 35 15.78 -4.79 14.02
N VAL A 36 15.99 -4.05 12.92
CA VAL A 36 17.11 -3.11 12.76
C VAL A 36 17.07 -2.01 13.82
N ALA A 37 15.90 -1.42 14.06
CA ALA A 37 15.71 -0.39 15.09
C ALA A 37 15.99 -0.94 16.50
N PHE A 38 15.55 -2.16 16.79
CA PHE A 38 15.81 -2.82 18.08
C PHE A 38 17.29 -3.11 18.28
N VAL A 39 17.97 -3.67 17.27
CA VAL A 39 19.42 -3.91 17.29
C VAL A 39 20.18 -2.61 17.50
N TRP A 40 19.78 -1.54 16.81
CA TRP A 40 20.37 -0.20 17.00
C TRP A 40 20.26 0.25 18.46
N LEU A 41 19.06 0.18 19.06
CA LEU A 41 18.85 0.58 20.45
C LEU A 41 19.64 -0.29 21.44
N LEU A 42 19.74 -1.61 21.20
CA LEU A 42 20.54 -2.52 22.02
C LEU A 42 22.04 -2.23 21.97
N ILE A 43 22.58 -1.92 20.78
CA ILE A 43 23.99 -1.54 20.63
C ILE A 43 24.24 -0.23 21.40
N ARG A 44 23.28 0.70 21.39
CA ARG A 44 23.42 1.98 22.09
C ARG A 44 23.28 1.88 23.60
N SER A 45 22.41 1.00 24.11
CA SER A 45 22.26 0.76 25.53
C SER A 45 23.46 -0.01 26.11
N SER A 46 23.95 -1.02 25.39
CA SER A 46 25.14 -1.80 25.80
C SER A 46 26.43 -0.98 25.82
N ALA A 47 26.50 0.12 25.06
CA ALA A 47 27.60 1.09 25.09
C ALA A 47 27.56 2.04 26.32
N GLY A 48 26.83 1.70 27.38
CA GLY A 48 26.82 2.43 28.65
C GLY A 48 25.84 3.61 28.72
N ARG A 49 24.90 3.74 27.77
CA ARG A 49 23.78 4.68 27.88
C ARG A 49 22.63 3.99 28.60
N TYR A 50 22.47 4.28 29.88
CA TYR A 50 21.44 3.66 30.73
C TYR A 50 20.00 3.99 30.28
N ASP A 51 19.82 5.06 29.51
CA ASP A 51 18.59 5.37 28.78
C ASP A 51 18.90 5.51 27.29
N ALA A 52 18.08 4.90 26.44
CA ALA A 52 18.04 5.27 25.03
C ALA A 52 17.58 6.74 24.97
N GLY A 53 18.54 7.66 24.90
CA GLY A 53 18.26 9.09 24.87
C GLY A 53 17.22 9.40 23.81
N THR A 54 16.40 10.43 24.05
CA THR A 54 15.26 10.80 23.17
C THR A 54 15.63 10.84 21.69
N GLY A 55 16.86 11.26 21.34
CA GLY A 55 17.36 11.24 19.97
C GLY A 55 17.52 9.84 19.34
N ASP A 56 18.07 8.86 20.06
CA ASP A 56 18.24 7.49 19.53
C ASP A 56 16.87 6.82 19.29
N THR A 57 15.91 7.07 20.19
CA THR A 57 14.51 6.60 20.05
C THR A 57 13.80 7.29 18.88
N LEU A 58 14.01 8.59 18.68
CA LEU A 58 13.47 9.32 17.53
C LEU A 58 14.04 8.80 16.21
N ILE A 59 15.34 8.48 16.15
CA ILE A 59 15.96 7.88 14.95
C ILE A 59 15.33 6.52 14.65
N ALA A 60 15.22 5.65 15.66
CA ALA A 60 14.58 4.34 15.54
C ALA A 60 13.12 4.45 15.08
N ALA A 61 12.34 5.34 15.68
CA ALA A 61 10.96 5.61 15.30
C ALA A 61 10.85 6.16 13.87
N THR A 62 11.76 7.06 13.46
CA THR A 62 11.80 7.63 12.11
C THR A 62 12.12 6.56 11.07
N LEU A 63 13.07 5.66 11.35
CA LEU A 63 13.40 4.53 10.49
C LEU A 63 12.18 3.64 10.25
N ILE A 64 11.44 3.30 11.31
CA ILE A 64 10.20 2.52 11.20
C ILE A 64 9.12 3.30 10.44
N GLY A 65 8.94 4.58 10.79
CA GLY A 65 7.96 5.47 10.15
C GLY A 65 8.17 5.64 8.65
N ALA A 66 9.43 5.60 8.18
CA ALA A 66 9.79 5.73 6.77
C ALA A 66 9.50 4.48 5.93
N ILE A 67 9.24 3.32 6.53
CA ILE A 67 9.00 2.06 5.79
C ILE A 67 7.74 2.15 4.93
N ALA A 68 6.65 2.66 5.51
CA ALA A 68 5.37 2.83 4.83
C ALA A 68 5.47 3.70 3.55
N PRO A 69 6.01 4.93 3.59
CA PRO A 69 6.18 5.75 2.39
C PRO A 69 7.20 5.14 1.42
N ALA A 70 8.29 4.53 1.90
CA ALA A 70 9.27 3.87 1.03
C ALA A 70 8.66 2.69 0.26
N TRP A 71 7.90 1.82 0.93
CA TRP A 71 7.19 0.71 0.29
C TRP A 71 6.16 1.22 -0.73
N THR A 72 5.41 2.27 -0.39
CA THR A 72 4.41 2.86 -1.29
C THR A 72 5.07 3.43 -2.55
N ALA A 73 6.18 4.16 -2.39
CA ALA A 73 6.95 4.71 -3.51
C ALA A 73 7.55 3.61 -4.40
N TRP A 74 8.03 2.52 -3.79
CA TRP A 74 8.52 1.35 -4.51
C TRP A 74 7.40 0.69 -5.35
N GLN A 75 6.22 0.48 -4.75
CA GLN A 75 5.06 -0.06 -5.47
C GLN A 75 4.58 0.86 -6.59
N ALA A 76 4.57 2.18 -6.37
CA ALA A 76 4.24 3.17 -7.40
C ALA A 76 5.21 3.10 -8.58
N THR A 77 6.51 2.99 -8.30
CA THR A 77 7.55 2.87 -9.32
C THR A 77 7.40 1.57 -10.12
N ARG A 78 7.14 0.44 -9.45
CA ARG A 78 6.86 -0.84 -10.13
C ARG A 78 5.62 -0.76 -11.00
N LEU A 79 4.56 -0.14 -10.51
CA LEU A 79 3.32 0.00 -11.27
C LEU A 79 3.49 0.91 -12.49
N TYR A 80 4.29 1.97 -12.37
CA TYR A 80 4.64 2.87 -13.46
C TYR A 80 5.47 2.16 -14.54
N ARG A 81 6.52 1.43 -14.14
CA ARG A 81 7.48 0.78 -15.06
C ARG A 81 6.99 -0.54 -15.62
N LEU A 82 6.44 -1.40 -14.77
CA LEU A 82 6.10 -2.80 -15.07
C LEU A 82 4.60 -3.01 -15.24
N GLY A 83 3.78 -2.01 -14.90
CA GLY A 83 2.31 -2.16 -14.93
C GLY A 83 1.77 -3.09 -13.86
N ALA A 84 2.54 -3.45 -12.83
CA ALA A 84 2.11 -4.37 -11.77
C ALA A 84 2.73 -4.00 -10.41
N THR A 85 2.00 -4.24 -9.33
CA THR A 85 2.58 -4.29 -7.97
C THR A 85 3.48 -5.53 -7.80
N PHE A 86 4.21 -5.61 -6.69
CA PHE A 86 5.03 -6.79 -6.38
C PHE A 86 4.23 -8.09 -6.39
N GLY A 87 3.12 -8.15 -5.65
CA GLY A 87 2.25 -9.32 -5.57
C GLY A 87 1.60 -9.68 -6.91
N GLN A 88 1.22 -8.67 -7.69
CA GLN A 88 0.70 -8.86 -9.05
C GLN A 88 1.74 -9.47 -9.98
N ALA A 89 2.97 -8.94 -9.98
CA ALA A 89 4.05 -9.46 -10.80
C ALA A 89 4.40 -10.92 -10.44
N ARG A 90 4.36 -11.28 -9.16
CA ARG A 90 4.60 -12.66 -8.68
C ARG A 90 3.57 -13.67 -9.21
N LEU A 91 2.37 -13.22 -9.57
CA LEU A 91 1.30 -14.06 -10.09
C LEU A 91 1.06 -13.88 -11.60
N GLY A 92 1.98 -13.21 -12.32
CA GLY A 92 1.86 -12.96 -13.76
C GLY A 92 0.70 -12.01 -14.12
N LEU A 93 0.32 -11.13 -13.20
CA LEU A 93 -0.76 -10.15 -13.37
C LEU A 93 -0.20 -8.79 -13.80
N ALA A 94 -0.94 -8.08 -14.63
CA ALA A 94 -0.65 -6.72 -15.05
C ALA A 94 -1.91 -5.85 -15.06
N VAL A 95 -1.72 -4.55 -14.92
CA VAL A 95 -2.78 -3.53 -14.91
C VAL A 95 -2.82 -2.81 -16.25
N GLU A 96 -3.94 -2.95 -16.93
CA GLU A 96 -4.26 -2.18 -18.12
C GLU A 96 -4.90 -0.84 -17.74
N GLY A 97 -4.48 0.21 -18.46
CA GLY A 97 -4.93 1.59 -18.26
C GLY A 97 -3.78 2.60 -18.32
N ALA A 98 -4.13 3.88 -18.47
CA ALA A 98 -3.17 4.98 -18.47
C ALA A 98 -2.40 5.08 -17.15
N ARG A 99 -1.16 5.62 -17.19
CA ARG A 99 -0.26 5.70 -16.03
C ARG A 99 -0.90 6.37 -14.80
N TRP A 100 -1.62 7.47 -15.00
CA TRP A 100 -2.30 8.19 -13.90
C TRP A 100 -3.42 7.36 -13.26
N ARG A 101 -4.14 6.53 -14.05
CA ARG A 101 -5.17 5.61 -13.53
C ARG A 101 -4.56 4.50 -12.70
N ARG A 102 -3.39 4.01 -13.10
CA ARG A 102 -2.64 3.04 -12.30
C ARG A 102 -2.20 3.67 -10.97
N ALA A 103 -1.71 4.91 -10.96
CA ALA A 103 -1.40 5.62 -9.73
C ALA A 103 -2.63 5.78 -8.83
N LEU A 104 -3.78 6.18 -9.39
CA LEU A 104 -5.05 6.27 -8.67
C LEU A 104 -5.48 4.91 -8.08
N ARG A 105 -5.29 3.82 -8.82
CA ARG A 105 -5.54 2.46 -8.35
C ARG A 105 -4.68 2.11 -7.14
N LEU A 106 -3.41 2.49 -7.13
CA LEU A 106 -2.53 2.29 -5.98
C LEU A 106 -2.96 3.12 -4.78
N LEU A 107 -3.39 4.37 -4.99
CA LEU A 107 -3.91 5.24 -3.91
C LEU A 107 -5.15 4.64 -3.24
N LEU A 108 -6.02 4.02 -4.04
CA LEU A 108 -7.23 3.33 -3.60
C LEU A 108 -6.99 1.87 -3.16
N HIS A 109 -5.74 1.42 -3.18
CA HIS A 109 -5.42 0.05 -2.79
C HIS A 109 -5.67 -0.13 -1.28
N PRO A 110 -6.26 -1.26 -0.83
CA PRO A 110 -6.60 -1.47 0.58
C PRO A 110 -5.41 -1.27 1.53
N ILE A 111 -4.23 -1.71 1.10
CA ILE A 111 -3.00 -1.55 1.87
C ILE A 111 -2.60 -0.07 1.96
N SER A 112 -2.69 0.67 0.85
CA SER A 112 -2.36 2.11 0.84
C SER A 112 -3.26 2.91 1.76
N LEU A 113 -4.54 2.54 1.92
CA LEU A 113 -5.44 3.16 2.91
C LEU A 113 -4.90 3.03 4.34
N LEU A 114 -4.41 1.85 4.71
CA LEU A 114 -3.78 1.64 6.02
C LEU A 114 -2.52 2.49 6.17
N LEU A 115 -1.73 2.63 5.09
CA LEU A 115 -0.53 3.45 5.10
C LEU A 115 -0.84 4.95 5.20
N TRP A 116 -1.96 5.42 4.66
CA TRP A 116 -2.45 6.79 4.89
C TRP A 116 -2.78 7.04 6.36
N GLY A 117 -3.47 6.09 7.00
CA GLY A 117 -3.74 6.15 8.44
C GLY A 117 -2.45 6.16 9.27
N TRP A 118 -1.50 5.29 8.92
CA TRP A 118 -0.17 5.26 9.55
C TRP A 118 0.58 6.57 9.42
N LEU A 119 0.58 7.18 8.22
CA LEU A 119 1.23 8.47 7.98
C LEU A 119 0.61 9.58 8.85
N VAL A 120 -0.72 9.64 8.92
CA VAL A 120 -1.44 10.60 9.78
C VAL A 120 -1.05 10.42 11.25
N ILE A 121 -1.04 9.18 11.76
CA ILE A 121 -0.66 8.89 13.14
C ILE A 121 0.79 9.29 13.40
N THR A 122 1.71 8.96 12.49
CA THR A 122 3.13 9.30 12.63
C THR A 122 3.33 10.81 12.68
N LEU A 123 2.62 11.57 11.83
CA LEU A 123 2.69 13.03 11.81
C LEU A 123 2.10 13.68 13.06
N LEU A 124 1.01 13.12 13.59
CA LEU A 124 0.41 13.53 14.87
C LEU A 124 1.41 13.34 16.02
N LEU A 125 2.03 12.16 16.10
CA LEU A 125 2.97 11.81 17.16
C LEU A 125 4.29 12.59 17.06
N ALA A 126 4.72 12.94 15.84
CA ALA A 126 5.94 13.71 15.63
C ALA A 126 5.78 15.21 15.99
N GLY A 127 4.56 15.69 16.28
CA GLY A 127 4.30 17.11 16.58
C GLY A 127 4.67 18.07 15.43
N ALA A 128 4.82 17.55 14.21
CA ALA A 128 5.70 18.13 13.21
C ALA A 128 5.04 18.99 12.11
N PRO A 129 3.75 18.88 11.74
CA PRO A 129 3.20 19.75 10.70
C PRO A 129 2.22 20.81 11.23
N PRO A 130 2.09 21.94 10.52
CA PRO A 130 1.06 22.92 10.82
C PRO A 130 -0.33 22.28 10.71
N LEU A 131 -1.23 22.66 11.62
CA LEU A 131 -2.55 22.04 11.82
C LEU A 131 -3.33 21.83 10.49
N TRP A 132 -3.20 22.77 9.55
CA TRP A 132 -3.86 22.72 8.24
C TRP A 132 -3.39 21.54 7.36
N LEU A 133 -2.10 21.19 7.38
CA LEU A 133 -1.56 20.08 6.59
C LEU A 133 -2.09 18.76 7.15
N LEU A 134 -2.14 18.65 8.48
CA LEU A 134 -2.61 17.48 9.18
C LEU A 134 -4.12 17.27 8.95
N LEU A 135 -4.92 18.34 9.03
CA LEU A 135 -6.35 18.31 8.68
C LEU A 135 -6.56 17.94 7.20
N THR A 136 -5.72 18.44 6.29
CA THR A 136 -5.80 18.09 4.86
C THR A 136 -5.53 16.60 4.63
N LEU A 137 -4.53 16.03 5.30
CA LEU A 137 -4.19 14.61 5.19
C LEU A 137 -5.25 13.72 5.83
N VAL A 138 -5.76 14.08 7.01
CA VAL A 138 -6.86 13.38 7.68
C VAL A 138 -8.10 13.38 6.80
N ASN A 139 -8.51 14.56 6.28
CA ASN A 139 -9.65 14.68 5.40
C ASN A 139 -9.45 13.88 4.10
N SER A 140 -8.26 13.91 3.52
CA SER A 140 -7.95 13.13 2.32
C SER A 140 -8.05 11.64 2.59
N ALA A 141 -7.47 11.15 3.70
CA ALA A 141 -7.56 9.75 4.09
C ALA A 141 -9.02 9.33 4.34
N ALA A 142 -9.81 10.17 5.03
CA ALA A 142 -11.22 9.94 5.31
C ALA A 142 -12.06 9.90 4.02
N VAL A 143 -11.86 10.84 3.10
CA VAL A 143 -12.55 10.88 1.80
C VAL A 143 -12.21 9.64 0.98
N ILE A 144 -10.93 9.28 0.88
CA ILE A 144 -10.50 8.09 0.13
C ILE A 144 -11.09 6.81 0.78
N PHE A 145 -11.11 6.73 2.11
CA PHE A 145 -11.75 5.63 2.84
C PHE A 145 -13.26 5.56 2.57
N LEU A 146 -13.98 6.68 2.66
CA LEU A 146 -15.42 6.75 2.39
C LEU A 146 -15.75 6.38 0.95
N LEU A 147 -14.95 6.82 -0.03
CA LEU A 147 -15.08 6.41 -1.42
C LEU A 147 -14.89 4.90 -1.58
N TRP A 148 -13.96 4.31 -0.83
CA TRP A 148 -13.70 2.88 -0.86
C TRP A 148 -14.83 2.06 -0.23
N VAL A 149 -15.31 2.47 0.95
CA VAL A 149 -16.46 1.86 1.64
C VAL A 149 -17.72 2.01 0.79
N GLY A 150 -17.97 3.19 0.23
CA GLY A 150 -19.11 3.43 -0.66
C GLY A 150 -19.06 2.55 -1.91
N ALA A 151 -17.91 2.44 -2.57
CA ALA A 151 -17.73 1.55 -3.70
C ALA A 151 -17.91 0.06 -3.30
N LEU A 152 -17.44 -0.33 -2.11
CA LEU A 152 -17.67 -1.67 -1.57
C LEU A 152 -19.17 -1.93 -1.35
N LEU A 153 -19.87 -1.03 -0.66
CA LEU A 153 -21.31 -1.15 -0.39
C LEU A 153 -22.13 -1.22 -1.68
N VAL A 154 -21.84 -0.36 -2.66
CA VAL A 154 -22.48 -0.40 -3.99
C VAL A 154 -22.19 -1.73 -4.69
N SER A 155 -20.96 -2.25 -4.59
CA SER A 155 -20.58 -3.53 -5.20
C SER A 155 -21.33 -4.71 -4.59
N VAL A 156 -21.53 -4.71 -3.26
CA VAL A 156 -22.29 -5.73 -2.52
C VAL A 156 -23.79 -5.61 -2.86
N ALA A 157 -24.36 -4.41 -2.79
CA ALA A 157 -25.78 -4.16 -3.06
C ALA A 157 -26.18 -4.47 -4.51
N ARG A 158 -25.31 -4.20 -5.49
CA ARG A 158 -25.62 -4.46 -6.90
C ARG A 158 -25.52 -5.94 -7.29
N GLY A 159 -24.92 -6.81 -6.46
CA GLY A 159 -24.80 -8.26 -6.71
C GLY A 159 -24.13 -8.68 -8.02
N SER A 160 -23.75 -7.74 -8.89
CA SER A 160 -23.45 -7.93 -10.31
C SER A 160 -22.00 -7.60 -10.64
N GLU A 161 -21.34 -6.70 -9.91
CA GLU A 161 -19.93 -6.37 -10.17
C GLU A 161 -18.96 -7.40 -9.54
N TRP A 162 -19.35 -8.04 -8.43
CA TRP A 162 -18.69 -9.25 -7.94
C TRP A 162 -18.82 -10.41 -8.94
N ARG A 163 -19.95 -10.52 -9.67
CA ARG A 163 -20.13 -11.51 -10.75
C ARG A 163 -19.23 -11.26 -11.96
N HIS A 164 -18.81 -10.02 -12.20
CA HIS A 164 -17.86 -9.67 -13.27
C HIS A 164 -16.39 -9.59 -12.80
N GLY A 165 -16.15 -9.80 -11.50
CA GLY A 165 -14.83 -9.96 -10.88
C GLY A 165 -14.00 -8.68 -10.75
N ARG A 166 -14.59 -7.48 -10.76
CA ARG A 166 -13.83 -6.22 -10.57
C ARG A 166 -13.81 -5.83 -9.09
N LEU A 167 -12.62 -5.48 -8.57
CA LEU A 167 -12.50 -4.97 -7.20
C LEU A 167 -12.90 -3.48 -7.14
N PRO A 168 -13.37 -2.95 -6.00
CA PRO A 168 -13.81 -1.56 -5.87
C PRO A 168 -12.77 -0.53 -6.36
N HIS A 169 -11.48 -0.76 -6.07
CA HIS A 169 -10.39 0.09 -6.51
C HIS A 169 -10.12 0.01 -8.02
N ASP A 170 -10.38 -1.13 -8.67
CA ASP A 170 -10.27 -1.26 -10.13
C ASP A 170 -11.39 -0.46 -10.82
N TRP A 171 -12.60 -0.49 -10.25
CA TRP A 171 -13.77 0.23 -10.75
C TRP A 171 -13.58 1.74 -10.64
N LEU A 172 -13.25 2.24 -9.44
CA LEU A 172 -12.98 3.66 -9.20
C LEU A 172 -11.84 4.19 -10.07
N ALA A 173 -10.75 3.44 -10.20
CA ALA A 173 -9.60 3.84 -11.02
C ALA A 173 -9.82 3.65 -12.53
N ARG A 174 -10.93 3.02 -12.93
CA ARG A 174 -11.22 2.62 -14.32
C ARG A 174 -10.06 1.86 -14.97
N THR A 175 -9.51 0.90 -14.22
CA THR A 175 -8.41 0.02 -14.64
C THR A 175 -8.89 -1.44 -14.76
N ARG A 176 -8.11 -2.28 -15.45
CA ARG A 176 -8.38 -3.72 -15.53
C ARG A 176 -7.14 -4.51 -15.15
N LEU A 177 -7.33 -5.55 -14.34
CA LEU A 177 -6.28 -6.52 -14.05
C LEU A 177 -6.39 -7.67 -15.06
N VAL A 178 -5.29 -8.02 -15.70
CA VAL A 178 -5.17 -9.08 -16.70
C VAL A 178 -4.05 -10.05 -16.30
N GLN A 179 -4.19 -11.32 -16.70
CA GLN A 179 -3.23 -12.37 -16.43
C GLN A 179 -2.71 -12.93 -17.76
N ARG A 180 -1.38 -13.07 -17.91
CA ARG A 180 -0.81 -13.80 -19.04
C ARG A 180 -1.16 -15.28 -18.89
N SER A 181 -1.72 -15.86 -19.95
CA SER A 181 -1.98 -17.29 -20.09
C SER A 181 -0.70 -18.10 -20.15
#